data_AF-A0A4Q2UX23-F1
#
_entry.id   AF-A0A4Q2UX23-F1
#
_cell.length_a   1.000
_cell.length_b   1.000
_cell.length_c   1.000
_cell.angle_alpha   90.00
_cell.angle_beta   90.00
_cell.angle_gamma   90.00
#
_symmetry.space_group_name_H-M   'P 1'
#
loop_
_entity.id
_entity.type
_entity.pdbx_description
1 polymer ?
#
loop_
_entity_poly.entity_id
_entity_poly.type
_entity_poly.pdbx_seq_one_letter_code
_entity_poly.pdbx_strand_id
1 'polypeptide(L)'
;MSTCGTCWRQFPAGWQSRQQHMNATGHEAPEFECETCDRYFGNQKAVEQHMNDLDHWDESSESEDIVYECDHCDDKFDDENELHNHEAQDHFYCVLCSRPFQDRHSITQVCDLVAMFHYTVRLTLQSTYAAKLIVPLPSSVLFAKTCKELPPD
;
A
#
# COMPACT_ATOMS: atom_id res chain seq x y z
N MET A 1 13.40 -31.09 3.95
CA MET A 1 12.93 -31.18 5.36
C MET A 1 12.82 -29.77 5.86
N SER A 2 11.64 -29.34 6.28
CA SER A 2 11.36 -27.91 6.54
C SER A 2 10.98 -27.70 8.00
N THR A 3 11.29 -26.55 8.59
CA THR A 3 11.08 -26.29 10.02
C THR A 3 10.29 -25.01 10.24
N CYS A 4 9.31 -25.02 11.15
CA CYS A 4 8.59 -23.80 11.51
C CYS A 4 9.48 -22.83 12.29
N GLY A 5 9.57 -21.57 11.86
CA GLY A 5 10.39 -20.54 12.52
C GLY A 5 9.89 -20.15 13.91
N THR A 6 8.58 -20.27 14.18
CA THR A 6 7.99 -19.88 15.47
C THR A 6 8.10 -20.98 16.53
N CYS A 7 7.76 -22.23 16.17
CA CYS A 7 7.68 -23.35 17.12
C CYS A 7 8.71 -24.45 16.89
N TRP A 8 9.63 -24.25 15.94
CA TRP A 8 10.77 -25.13 15.63
C TRP A 8 10.39 -26.58 15.29
N ARG A 9 9.11 -26.83 14.99
CA ARG A 9 8.61 -28.14 14.59
C ARG A 9 9.17 -28.50 13.21
N GLN A 10 9.58 -29.76 13.06
CA GLN A 10 10.13 -30.28 11.82
C GLN A 10 9.05 -30.99 11.00
N PHE A 11 9.07 -30.75 9.69
CA PHE A 11 8.14 -31.29 8.71
C PHE A 11 8.93 -32.11 7.68
N PRO A 12 8.96 -33.45 7.84
CA PRO A 12 9.64 -34.35 6.90
C PRO A 12 9.01 -34.33 5.52
N ALA A 13 7.69 -34.12 5.45
CA ALA A 13 6.90 -34.02 4.22
C ALA A 13 7.18 -32.73 3.41
N GLY A 14 8.03 -31.83 3.92
CA GLY A 14 8.53 -30.67 3.19
C GLY A 14 7.77 -29.38 3.47
N TRP A 15 8.00 -28.39 2.61
CA TRP A 15 7.55 -27.01 2.75
C TRP A 15 6.03 -26.88 2.85
N GLN A 16 5.30 -27.53 1.95
CA GLN A 16 3.83 -27.45 1.91
C GLN A 16 3.18 -27.91 3.23
N SER A 17 3.69 -28.98 3.83
CA SER A 17 3.18 -29.47 5.13
C SER A 17 3.48 -28.50 6.27
N ARG A 18 4.63 -27.81 6.22
CA ARG A 18 4.93 -26.73 7.15
C ARG A 18 4.01 -25.54 6.93
N GLN A 19 3.75 -25.13 5.68
CA GLN A 19 2.88 -24.00 5.36
C GLN A 19 1.45 -24.24 5.85
N GLN A 20 0.90 -25.44 5.68
CA GLN A 20 -0.39 -25.83 6.24
C GLN A 20 -0.42 -25.72 7.76
N HIS A 21 0.64 -26.16 8.44
CA HIS A 21 0.77 -25.96 9.89
C HIS A 21 0.77 -24.47 10.24
N MET A 22 1.54 -23.64 9.54
CA MET A 22 1.63 -22.20 9.81
C MET A 22 0.29 -21.50 9.61
N ASN A 23 -0.43 -21.82 8.53
CA ASN A 23 -1.77 -21.31 8.25
C ASN A 23 -2.78 -21.74 9.34
N ALA A 24 -2.67 -22.97 9.86
CA ALA A 24 -3.57 -23.48 10.90
C ALA A 24 -3.26 -22.91 12.29
N THR A 25 -2.00 -22.59 12.60
CA THR A 25 -1.58 -22.11 13.92
C THR A 25 -1.40 -20.59 13.99
N GLY A 26 -1.49 -19.89 12.87
CA GLY A 26 -1.15 -18.46 12.77
C GLY A 26 0.33 -18.17 13.03
N HIS A 27 1.21 -19.12 12.73
CA HIS A 27 2.65 -18.90 12.85
C HIS A 27 3.18 -18.17 11.62
N GLU A 28 4.12 -17.26 11.83
CA GLU A 28 4.76 -16.49 10.77
C GLU A 28 5.98 -17.23 10.17
N ALA A 29 6.25 -16.94 8.89
CA ALA A 29 7.47 -17.38 8.24
C ALA A 29 8.68 -16.59 8.78
N PRO A 30 9.89 -17.18 8.84
CA PRO A 30 11.14 -16.48 9.10
C PRO A 30 11.33 -15.26 8.22
N GLU A 31 12.02 -14.25 8.76
CA GLU A 31 12.45 -13.09 8.00
C GLU A 31 13.31 -13.53 6.80
N PHE A 32 12.94 -13.06 5.60
CA PHE A 32 13.62 -13.33 4.33
C PHE A 32 13.51 -14.77 3.80
N GLU A 33 12.39 -15.46 4.05
CA GLU A 33 12.05 -16.72 3.35
C GLU A 33 11.29 -16.45 2.03
N CYS A 34 11.49 -17.31 1.03
CA CYS A 34 10.62 -17.38 -0.14
C CYS A 34 9.25 -17.97 0.23
N GLU A 35 8.18 -17.36 -0.28
CA GLU A 35 6.80 -17.79 -0.04
C GLU A 35 6.36 -18.99 -0.89
N THR A 36 7.20 -19.39 -1.85
CA THR A 36 6.87 -20.43 -2.85
C THR A 36 7.76 -21.68 -2.69
N CYS A 37 8.86 -21.58 -1.94
CA CYS A 37 9.78 -22.70 -1.69
C CYS A 37 10.45 -22.61 -0.31
N ASP A 38 11.21 -23.64 0.09
CA ASP A 38 11.88 -23.71 1.41
C ASP A 38 13.20 -22.93 1.50
N ARG A 39 13.42 -21.97 0.60
CA ARG A 39 14.67 -21.21 0.54
C ARG A 39 14.59 -19.94 1.38
N TYR A 40 15.59 -19.76 2.23
CA TYR A 40 15.77 -18.56 3.04
C TYR A 40 17.03 -17.81 2.64
N PHE A 41 17.01 -16.50 2.85
CA PHE A 41 18.05 -15.57 2.40
C PHE A 41 18.56 -14.72 3.56
N GLY A 42 19.71 -14.08 3.38
CA GLY A 42 20.30 -13.21 4.40
C GLY A 42 19.78 -11.77 4.38
N ASN A 43 19.00 -11.39 3.36
CA ASN A 43 18.43 -10.05 3.20
C ASN A 43 17.29 -10.05 2.18
N GLN A 44 16.46 -9.01 2.23
CA GLN A 44 15.31 -8.82 1.35
C GLN A 44 15.67 -8.79 -0.13
N LYS A 45 16.76 -8.10 -0.51
CA LYS A 45 17.19 -7.98 -1.90
C LYS A 45 17.50 -9.35 -2.54
N ALA A 46 18.04 -10.28 -1.77
CA ALA A 46 18.32 -11.63 -2.23
C ALA A 46 17.04 -12.47 -2.39
N VAL A 47 15.99 -12.20 -1.60
CA VAL A 47 14.66 -12.79 -1.79
C VAL A 47 14.06 -12.28 -3.08
N GLU A 48 14.00 -10.96 -3.28
CA GLU A 48 13.44 -10.34 -4.48
C GLU A 48 14.14 -10.81 -5.76
N GLN A 49 15.48 -10.89 -5.74
CA GLN A 49 16.22 -11.43 -6.88
C GLN A 49 15.84 -12.89 -7.14
N HIS A 50 15.70 -13.71 -6.10
CA HIS A 50 15.26 -15.10 -6.26
C HIS A 50 13.83 -15.22 -6.79
N MET A 51 12.91 -14.36 -6.30
CA MET A 51 11.53 -14.35 -6.77
C MET A 51 11.45 -13.99 -8.25
N ASN A 52 12.25 -13.03 -8.71
CA ASN A 52 12.37 -12.65 -10.12
C ASN A 52 13.06 -13.73 -10.97
N ASP A 53 14.17 -14.30 -10.50
CA ASP A 53 14.96 -15.26 -11.27
C ASP A 53 14.23 -16.58 -11.52
N LEU A 54 13.33 -16.98 -10.60
CA LEU A 54 12.58 -18.23 -10.67
C LEU A 54 11.08 -18.05 -10.88
N ASP A 55 10.63 -16.81 -11.09
CA ASP A 55 9.21 -16.47 -11.26
C ASP A 55 8.35 -17.04 -10.11
N HIS A 56 8.85 -16.89 -8.88
CA HIS A 56 8.16 -17.34 -7.67
C HIS A 56 7.19 -16.28 -7.13
N TRP A 57 6.96 -15.20 -7.88
CA TRP A 57 5.87 -14.28 -7.60
C TRP A 57 4.55 -15.03 -7.77
N ASP A 58 3.62 -14.79 -6.85
CA ASP A 58 2.28 -15.35 -6.96
C ASP A 58 1.63 -14.91 -8.29
N GLU A 59 0.81 -15.77 -8.89
CA GLU A 59 0.11 -15.57 -10.18
C GLU A 59 -0.73 -14.27 -10.22
N SER A 60 -0.88 -13.60 -9.07
CA SER A 60 -1.33 -12.21 -8.91
C SER A 60 -0.44 -11.16 -9.61
N SER A 61 0.72 -11.52 -10.14
CA SER A 61 1.55 -10.67 -11.00
C SER A 61 1.37 -10.97 -12.49
N GLU A 62 0.24 -11.54 -12.92
CA GLU A 62 -0.31 -11.05 -14.19
C GLU A 62 -0.48 -9.55 -14.02
N SER A 63 0.17 -8.79 -14.89
CA SER A 63 -0.13 -7.40 -15.14
C SER A 63 -1.56 -7.30 -15.68
N GLU A 64 -2.56 -7.60 -14.85
CA GLU A 64 -3.87 -7.03 -15.04
C GLU A 64 -3.61 -5.53 -14.92
N ASP A 65 -3.75 -4.81 -16.04
CA ASP A 65 -3.63 -3.36 -16.06
C ASP A 65 -4.50 -2.81 -14.92
N ILE A 66 -3.87 -2.40 -13.81
CA ILE A 66 -4.58 -1.86 -12.66
C ILE A 66 -5.09 -0.50 -13.14
N VAL A 67 -6.31 -0.52 -13.65
CA VAL A 67 -7.02 0.67 -14.11
C VAL A 67 -7.79 1.26 -12.94
N TYR A 68 -7.57 2.54 -12.71
CA TYR A 68 -8.28 3.36 -11.73
C TYR A 68 -9.51 3.96 -12.40
N GLU A 69 -10.70 3.63 -11.90
CA GLU A 69 -11.98 4.07 -12.47
C GLU A 69 -12.53 5.26 -11.69
N CYS A 70 -13.13 6.23 -12.39
CA CYS A 70 -13.82 7.33 -11.74
C CYS A 70 -15.21 6.93 -11.25
N ASP A 71 -15.57 7.29 -10.01
CA ASP A 71 -16.90 7.03 -9.45
C ASP A 71 -17.99 7.98 -9.99
N HIS A 72 -17.62 8.98 -10.79
CA HIS A 72 -18.50 10.05 -11.24
C HIS A 72 -18.69 10.07 -12.76
N CYS A 73 -17.91 9.30 -13.51
CA CYS A 73 -18.02 9.13 -14.96
C CYS A 73 -17.44 7.79 -15.42
N ASP A 74 -17.45 7.53 -16.72
CA ASP A 74 -16.95 6.27 -17.29
C ASP A 74 -15.43 6.31 -17.62
N ASP A 75 -14.72 7.38 -17.27
CA ASP A 75 -13.29 7.53 -17.56
C ASP A 75 -12.44 6.62 -16.65
N LYS A 76 -11.35 6.10 -17.24
CA LYS A 76 -10.40 5.18 -16.61
C LYS A 76 -8.98 5.70 -16.80
N PHE A 77 -8.14 5.45 -15.81
CA PHE A 77 -6.78 5.96 -15.74
C PHE A 77 -5.81 4.85 -15.36
N ASP A 78 -4.58 4.89 -15.87
CA ASP A 78 -3.54 3.91 -15.54
C ASP A 78 -2.77 4.30 -14.25
N ASP A 79 -3.03 5.51 -13.74
CA ASP A 79 -2.39 6.10 -12.57
C ASP A 79 -3.42 6.72 -11.61
N GLU A 80 -3.28 6.42 -10.32
CA GLU A 80 -4.16 6.91 -9.25
C GLU A 80 -4.16 8.44 -9.17
N ASN A 81 -3.02 9.08 -9.44
CA ASN A 81 -2.91 10.53 -9.40
C ASN A 81 -3.57 11.20 -10.62
N GLU A 82 -3.54 10.56 -11.79
CA GLU A 82 -4.33 11.01 -12.95
C GLU A 82 -5.84 10.98 -12.64
N LEU A 83 -6.33 9.91 -12.00
CA LEU A 83 -7.72 9.83 -11.53
C LEU A 83 -8.06 10.96 -10.56
N HIS A 84 -7.27 11.15 -9.49
CA HIS A 84 -7.55 12.20 -8.51
C HIS A 84 -7.52 13.60 -9.11
N ASN A 85 -6.62 13.84 -10.08
CA ASN A 85 -6.55 15.11 -10.78
C ASN A 85 -7.79 15.32 -11.67
N HIS A 86 -8.27 14.28 -12.36
CA HIS A 86 -9.53 14.30 -13.09
C HIS A 86 -10.72 14.60 -12.16
N GLU A 87 -10.85 13.90 -11.03
CA GLU A 87 -11.92 14.16 -10.06
C GLU A 87 -11.91 15.61 -9.54
N ALA A 88 -10.73 16.18 -9.34
CA ALA A 88 -10.59 17.56 -8.88
C ALA A 88 -10.95 18.60 -9.95
N GLN A 89 -10.63 18.32 -11.22
CA GLN A 89 -10.81 19.28 -12.32
C GLN A 89 -12.19 19.20 -12.97
N ASP A 90 -12.70 17.99 -13.17
CA ASP A 90 -13.92 17.70 -13.93
C ASP A 90 -15.14 17.46 -13.02
N HIS A 91 -14.93 16.91 -11.82
CA HIS A 91 -16.00 16.65 -10.86
C HIS A 91 -16.00 17.56 -9.63
N PHE A 92 -15.00 18.45 -9.53
CA PHE A 92 -14.76 19.31 -8.36
C PHE A 92 -14.79 18.51 -7.05
N TYR A 93 -14.29 17.28 -7.06
CA TYR A 93 -14.24 16.41 -5.89
C TYR A 93 -12.83 16.39 -5.32
N CYS A 94 -12.71 16.46 -3.99
CA CYS A 94 -11.42 16.30 -3.32
C CYS A 94 -11.43 15.03 -2.47
N VAL A 95 -10.55 14.08 -2.81
CA VAL A 95 -10.36 12.84 -2.05
C VAL A 95 -9.93 13.09 -0.61
N LEU A 96 -9.03 14.06 -0.36
CA LEU A 96 -8.48 14.38 0.98
C LEU A 96 -9.53 14.93 1.93
N CYS A 97 -10.41 15.76 1.38
CA CYS A 97 -11.51 16.37 2.09
C CYS A 97 -12.79 15.49 2.00
N SER A 98 -12.74 14.40 1.22
CA SER A 98 -13.81 13.45 0.88
C SER A 98 -15.16 14.14 0.60
N ARG A 99 -15.15 15.19 -0.21
CA ARG A 99 -16.34 15.99 -0.50
C ARG A 99 -16.30 16.65 -1.88
N PRO A 100 -17.47 16.87 -2.50
CA PRO A 100 -17.61 17.68 -3.71
C PRO A 100 -17.64 19.18 -3.39
N PHE A 101 -17.29 19.98 -4.38
CA PHE A 101 -17.35 21.44 -4.37
C PHE A 101 -18.27 21.93 -5.50
N GLN A 102 -18.79 23.15 -5.35
CA GLN A 102 -19.73 23.71 -6.32
C GLN A 102 -19.06 24.10 -7.65
N ASP A 103 -17.79 24.49 -7.60
CA ASP A 103 -17.05 25.02 -8.75
C ASP A 103 -15.52 25.01 -8.50
N ARG A 104 -14.77 25.29 -9.57
CA ARG A 104 -13.29 25.32 -9.58
C ARG A 104 -12.70 26.32 -8.57
N HIS A 105 -13.34 27.46 -8.36
CA HIS A 105 -12.86 28.46 -7.41
C HIS A 105 -13.02 28.00 -5.96
N SER A 106 -14.12 27.28 -5.68
CA SER A 106 -14.39 26.70 -4.36
C SER A 106 -13.37 25.61 -3.98
N ILE A 107 -13.03 24.71 -4.91
CA ILE A 107 -12.02 23.67 -4.65
C ILE A 107 -10.60 24.22 -4.57
N THR A 108 -10.20 25.17 -5.44
CA THR A 108 -8.82 25.72 -5.42
C THR A 108 -8.51 26.62 -4.22
N GLN A 109 -9.52 27.13 -3.52
CA GLN A 109 -9.33 27.85 -2.26
C GLN A 109 -9.05 26.93 -1.07
N VAL A 110 -9.55 25.70 -1.14
CA VAL A 110 -9.44 24.72 -0.06
C VAL A 110 -8.31 23.75 -0.32
N CYS A 111 -8.17 23.29 -1.55
CA CYS A 111 -7.26 22.25 -1.97
C CYS A 111 -6.20 22.86 -2.89
N ASP A 112 -4.95 22.88 -2.44
CA ASP A 112 -3.84 23.17 -3.35
C ASP A 112 -3.72 21.98 -4.31
N LEU A 113 -4.09 22.18 -5.58
CA LEU A 113 -4.06 21.11 -6.60
C LEU A 113 -2.66 20.46 -6.70
N VAL A 114 -1.59 21.24 -6.47
CA VAL A 114 -0.19 20.76 -6.42
C VAL A 114 0.05 19.78 -5.25
N ALA A 115 -0.65 19.93 -4.13
CA ALA A 115 -0.47 19.07 -2.97
C ALA A 115 -1.15 17.70 -3.13
N MET A 116 -2.15 17.57 -4.01
CA MET A 116 -2.76 16.27 -4.33
C MET A 116 -1.77 15.36 -5.07
N PHE A 117 -0.91 15.92 -5.94
CA PHE A 117 0.21 15.20 -6.58
C PHE A 117 1.28 14.68 -5.60
N HIS A 118 1.44 15.33 -4.45
CA HIS A 118 2.45 14.96 -3.44
C HIS A 118 1.90 14.07 -2.32
N TYR A 119 0.58 13.90 -2.23
CA TYR A 119 -0.07 13.10 -1.18
C TYR A 119 0.26 11.61 -1.32
N THR A 120 0.26 11.07 -2.54
CA THR A 120 0.57 9.67 -2.85
C THR A 120 2.03 9.30 -2.53
N VAL A 121 2.98 10.22 -2.77
CA VAL A 121 4.40 10.04 -2.39
C VAL A 121 4.57 9.90 -0.87
N ARG A 122 3.75 10.59 -0.07
CA ARG A 122 3.80 10.47 1.40
C ARG A 122 3.12 9.21 1.93
N LEU A 123 2.03 8.76 1.32
CA LEU A 123 1.36 7.50 1.69
C LEU A 123 2.20 6.27 1.36
N THR A 124 2.88 6.24 0.21
CA THR A 124 3.79 5.14 -0.17
C THR A 124 5.02 5.08 0.76
N LEU A 125 5.54 6.22 1.21
CA LEU A 125 6.53 6.27 2.29
C LEU A 125 5.92 5.74 3.61
N GLN A 126 4.74 6.18 4.03
CA GLN A 126 4.11 5.66 5.27
C GLN A 126 3.79 4.15 5.22
N SER A 127 3.38 3.62 4.07
CA SER A 127 3.08 2.20 3.88
C SER A 127 4.34 1.32 3.90
N THR A 128 5.48 1.86 3.47
CA THR A 128 6.78 1.14 3.52
C THR A 128 7.47 1.22 4.89
N TYR A 129 6.93 1.99 5.85
CA TYR A 129 7.44 2.11 7.24
C TYR A 129 6.49 1.58 8.33
N ALA A 130 5.45 0.82 7.98
CA ALA A 130 4.49 0.29 8.95
C ALA A 130 4.99 -0.99 9.66
N ALA A 131 6.08 -0.88 10.42
CA ALA A 131 6.37 -1.81 11.50
C ALA A 131 7.05 -1.07 12.66
N LYS A 132 6.33 -1.03 13.80
CA LYS A 132 6.73 -0.51 15.11
C LYS A 132 6.71 1.01 15.23
N LEU A 133 5.71 1.53 15.93
CA LEU A 133 5.84 2.03 17.31
C LEU A 133 4.56 2.79 17.72
N ILE A 134 3.92 2.31 18.79
CA ILE A 134 3.03 3.12 19.62
C ILE A 134 3.94 4.13 20.35
N VAL A 135 3.91 5.40 19.96
CA VAL A 135 4.50 6.50 20.75
C VAL A 135 3.52 7.67 20.79
N PRO A 136 3.25 8.26 21.97
CA PRO A 136 2.37 9.42 22.08
C PRO A 136 2.99 10.65 21.38
N LEU A 137 2.12 11.38 20.68
CA LEU A 137 2.43 12.63 19.98
C LEU A 137 3.06 13.66 20.93
N PRO A 138 4.21 14.27 20.61
CA PRO A 138 4.56 15.56 21.17
C PRO A 138 3.75 16.64 20.45
N SER A 139 2.93 17.35 21.22
CA SER A 139 2.35 18.64 20.84
C SER A 139 3.43 19.51 20.21
N SER A 140 3.30 19.85 18.91
CA SER A 140 3.84 21.07 18.23
C SER A 140 4.24 20.90 16.75
N VAL A 141 4.14 19.72 16.12
CA VAL A 141 4.49 19.61 14.69
C VAL A 141 3.41 18.85 13.91
N LEU A 142 2.33 19.55 13.54
CA LEU A 142 1.37 19.11 12.53
C LEU A 142 1.30 20.18 11.43
N PHE A 143 2.28 20.19 10.52
CA PHE A 143 2.16 20.88 9.24
C PHE A 143 2.25 19.86 8.10
N ALA A 144 1.13 19.17 7.94
CA ALA A 144 0.77 18.40 6.77
C ALA A 144 -0.76 18.37 6.66
N LYS A 145 -1.39 19.54 6.76
CA LYS A 145 -2.80 19.75 6.36
C LYS A 145 -2.76 20.35 4.96
N THR A 146 -3.08 19.57 3.92
CA THR A 146 -3.13 20.05 2.52
C THR A 146 -4.56 20.27 2.01
N CYS A 147 -5.52 20.40 2.92
CA CYS A 147 -6.74 21.17 2.71
C CYS A 147 -6.74 22.34 3.72
N LYS A 148 -6.95 23.59 3.29
CA LYS A 148 -7.16 24.73 4.19
C LYS A 148 -8.47 24.51 4.92
N GLU A 149 -8.44 24.34 6.24
CA GLU A 149 -9.67 24.22 7.03
C GLU A 149 -10.48 25.51 6.88
N LEU A 150 -11.57 25.46 6.12
CA LEU A 150 -12.59 26.49 6.15
C LEU A 150 -13.48 26.24 7.37
N PRO A 151 -13.87 27.30 8.10
CA PRO A 151 -14.70 27.18 9.29
C PRO A 151 -16.09 26.61 8.92
N PRO A 152 -16.73 25.87 9.84
CA PRO A 152 -18.13 25.49 9.67
C PRO A 152 -19.01 26.75 9.73
N ASP A 153 -20.01 26.82 8.85
CA ASP A 153 -21.13 27.77 8.96
C ASP A 153 -22.02 27.39 10.16
#